data_AF-A0A7D9J6H7-F1
#
_entry.id   AF-A0A7D9J6H7-F1
#
_cell.length_a   1.000
_cell.length_b   1.000
_cell.length_c   1.000
_cell.angle_alpha   90.00
_cell.angle_beta   90.00
_cell.angle_gamma   90.00
#
_symmetry.space_group_name_H-M   'P 1'
#
loop_
_entity.id
_entity.type
_entity.pdbx_description
1 polymer ?
#
loop_
_entity_poly.entity_id
_entity_poly.type
_entity_poly.pdbx_seq_one_letter_code
_entity_poly.pdbx_strand_id
1 'polypeptide(L)' 'MKEHLKSSLEIIDTHYPNNGIVLAGDFNQLDFKSTAKLFNLKPAINFSTRGINTLDQNFTNLKNFYNPAESGPPFGLSDH' A
#
# COMPACT_ATOMS: atom_id res chain seq x y z
N MET A 1 0.68 15.34 0.24
CA MET A 1 0.22 13.94 0.23
C MET A 1 0.94 13.08 1.26
N LYS A 2 2.27 12.91 1.18
CA LYS A 2 3.05 12.09 2.14
C LYS A 2 2.79 12.41 3.61
N GLU A 3 2.88 13.69 3.98
CA GLU A 3 2.63 14.15 5.37
C GLU A 3 1.19 13.92 5.82
N HIS A 4 0.23 14.06 4.89
CA HIS A 4 -1.16 13.77 5.20
C HIS A 4 -1.37 12.28 5.52
N LEU A 5 -0.85 11.38 4.67
CA LEU A 5 -0.88 9.94 4.93
C LEU A 5 -0.18 9.56 6.24
N LYS A 6 0.99 10.16 6.52
CA LYS A 6 1.73 9.95 7.77
C LYS A 6 0.89 10.37 8.98
N SER A 7 0.33 11.57 8.96
CA SER A 7 -0.52 12.09 10.04
C SER A 7 -1.76 11.23 10.25
N SER A 8 -2.40 10.75 9.17
CA SER A 8 -3.52 9.82 9.28
C SER A 8 -3.12 8.50 9.96
N LEU A 9 -1.96 7.94 9.59
CA LEU A 9 -1.45 6.72 10.23
C LEU A 9 -1.10 6.95 11.71
N GLU A 10 -0.52 8.10 12.06
CA GLU A 10 -0.25 8.48 13.46
C GLU A 10 -1.53 8.54 14.29
N ILE A 11 -2.60 9.13 13.74
CA ILE A 11 -3.91 9.18 14.41
C ILE A 11 -4.45 7.76 14.63
N ILE A 12 -4.41 6.91 13.61
CA ILE A 12 -4.92 5.52 13.71
C ILE A 12 -4.13 4.74 14.76
N ASP A 13 -2.80 4.82 14.71
CA ASP A 13 -1.93 4.08 15.63
C ASP A 13 -2.08 4.54 17.09
N THR A 14 -2.33 5.85 17.29
CA THR A 14 -2.56 6.43 18.61
C THR A 14 -3.92 6.00 19.21
N HIS A 15 -4.97 5.95 18.40
CA HIS A 15 -6.34 5.72 18.91
C HIS A 15 -6.75 4.24 18.92
N TYR A 16 -6.14 3.40 18.08
CA TYR A 16 -6.54 2.02 17.89
C TYR A 16 -5.33 1.09 18.02
N PRO A 17 -4.96 0.67 19.25
CA PRO A 17 -3.89 -0.30 19.44
C PRO A 17 -4.25 -1.64 18.79
N ASN A 18 -3.26 -2.32 18.20
CA ASN A 18 -3.43 -3.58 17.46
C ASN A 18 -4.36 -3.47 16.23
N ASN A 19 -4.38 -2.32 15.56
CA ASN A 19 -5.12 -2.11 14.33
C ASN A 19 -4.63 -3.02 13.18
N GLY A 20 -5.54 -3.35 12.27
CA GLY A 20 -5.22 -3.87 10.95
C GLY A 20 -5.34 -2.76 9.91
N ILE A 21 -4.25 -2.47 9.19
CA ILE A 21 -4.20 -1.39 8.20
C ILE A 21 -4.01 -1.96 6.81
N VAL A 22 -4.82 -1.48 5.86
CA VAL A 22 -4.63 -1.66 4.42
C VAL A 22 -4.58 -0.27 3.79
N LEU A 23 -3.41 0.12 3.30
CA LEU A 23 -3.21 1.37 2.56
C LEU A 23 -2.93 1.02 1.10
N ALA A 24 -3.96 1.09 0.27
CA ALA A 24 -3.90 0.77 -1.15
C ALA A 24 -4.16 2.00 -2.01
N GLY A 25 -3.47 2.10 -3.15
CA GLY A 25 -3.71 3.15 -4.13
C GLY A 25 -2.58 3.25 -5.15
N ASP A 26 -2.75 4.20 -6.06
CA ASP A 26 -1.72 4.61 -7.00
C ASP A 26 -0.75 5.59 -6.33
N PHE A 27 0.48 5.14 -6.11
CA PHE A 27 1.54 5.95 -5.52
C PHE A 27 2.31 6.74 -6.59
N ASN A 28 2.22 6.41 -7.87
CA ASN A 28 3.01 7.03 -8.94
C ASN A 28 4.50 7.23 -8.56
N GLN A 29 4.90 8.48 -8.30
CA GLN A 29 6.26 8.89 -7.94
C GLN A 29 6.47 9.03 -6.42
N LEU A 30 5.44 8.81 -5.61
CA LEU A 30 5.49 8.93 -4.16
C LEU A 30 6.21 7.74 -3.54
N ASP A 31 7.47 7.92 -3.14
CA ASP A 31 8.16 6.96 -2.30
C ASP A 31 7.63 6.99 -0.86
N PHE A 32 6.76 6.02 -0.57
CA PHE A 32 6.15 5.82 0.74
C PHE A 32 6.73 4.64 1.53
N LYS A 33 7.68 3.87 0.97
CA LYS A 33 8.17 2.63 1.60
C LYS A 33 8.80 2.85 2.97
N SER A 34 9.62 3.90 3.09
CA SER A 34 10.28 4.28 4.34
C SER A 34 9.27 4.68 5.43
N THR A 35 8.28 5.49 5.07
CA THR A 35 7.21 5.92 5.99
C THR A 35 6.32 4.74 6.39
N ALA A 36 5.91 3.91 5.45
CA ALA A 36 5.12 2.69 5.70
C ALA A 36 5.79 1.78 6.75
N LYS A 37 7.13 1.63 6.68
CA LYS A 37 7.90 0.83 7.62
C LYS A 37 7.83 1.36 9.06
N LEU A 38 7.70 2.67 9.27
CA LEU A 38 7.55 3.26 10.61
C LEU A 38 6.27 2.78 11.31
N PHE A 39 5.25 2.39 10.54
CA PHE A 39 3.96 1.89 11.02
C PHE A 39 3.82 0.36 10.83
N ASN A 40 4.94 -0.36 10.69
CA ASN A 40 4.98 -1.81 10.44
C ASN A 40 4.17 -2.28 9.21
N LEU A 41 3.96 -1.40 8.23
CA LEU A 41 3.27 -1.74 6.98
C LEU A 41 4.28 -2.29 5.97
N LYS A 42 3.95 -3.43 5.37
CA LYS A 42 4.77 -4.10 4.34
C LYS A 42 4.11 -3.97 2.97
N PRO A 43 4.88 -3.72 1.89
CA PRO A 43 4.33 -3.78 0.54
C PRO A 43 3.88 -5.20 0.20
N ALA A 44 2.69 -5.33 -0.39
CA ALA A 44 2.08 -6.60 -0.77
C ALA A 44 2.23 -6.89 -2.28
N ILE A 45 2.28 -5.86 -3.13
CA ILE A 45 2.43 -6.01 -4.58
C ILE A 45 3.92 -6.12 -4.94
N ASN A 46 4.29 -7.19 -5.64
CA ASN A 46 5.65 -7.52 -6.07
C ASN A 46 5.79 -7.67 -7.60
N PHE A 47 4.77 -7.25 -8.36
CA PHE A 47 4.76 -7.26 -9.82
C PHE A 47 4.53 -5.85 -10.37
N SER A 48 4.79 -5.66 -11.67
CA SER A 48 4.56 -4.38 -12.35
C SER A 48 3.05 -4.16 -12.53
N THR A 49 2.57 -2.97 -12.17
CA THR A 49 1.16 -2.58 -12.32
C THR A 49 0.94 -1.64 -13.50
N ARG A 50 2.04 -1.09 -14.06
CA ARG A 50 2.01 -0.31 -15.29
C ARG A 50 3.31 -0.45 -16.07
N GLY A 51 3.26 -1.14 -17.21
CA GLY A 51 4.46 -1.46 -17.98
C GLY A 51 5.45 -2.27 -17.13
N ILE A 52 6.67 -1.78 -16.94
CA ILE A 52 7.67 -2.40 -16.06
C ILE A 52 7.67 -1.86 -14.62
N ASN A 53 6.86 -0.84 -14.33
CA ASN A 53 6.85 -0.16 -13.04
C ASN A 53 5.73 -0.68 -12.12
N THR A 54 5.97 -0.63 -10.81
CA THR A 54 4.94 -0.84 -9.78
C THR A 54 4.53 0.53 -9.24
N LEU A 55 3.45 1.10 -9.81
CA LEU A 55 2.92 2.41 -9.39
C LEU A 55 1.84 2.24 -8.33
N ASP A 56 1.04 1.20 -8.46
CA ASP A 56 0.03 0.81 -7.50
C ASP A 56 0.65 -0.10 -6.45
N GLN A 57 0.34 0.18 -5.19
CA GLN A 57 0.87 -0.61 -4.09
C GLN A 57 -0.19 -0.78 -3.02
N ASN A 58 -0.05 -1.85 -2.26
CA ASN A 58 -0.80 -2.08 -1.04
C ASN A 58 0.22 -2.23 0.10
N PHE A 59 0.21 -1.30 1.04
CA PHE A 59 0.99 -1.37 2.27
C PHE A 59 0.11 -1.85 3.41
N THR A 60 0.47 -2.95 4.05
CA THR A 60 -0.35 -3.55 5.11
C THR A 60 0.49 -4.24 6.18
N ASN A 61 0.04 -4.17 7.44
CA ASN A 61 0.56 -5.00 8.54
C ASN A 61 -0.10 -6.40 8.57
N LEU A 62 -1.06 -6.67 7.69
CA LEU A 62 -1.80 -7.93 7.60
C LEU A 62 -1.28 -8.87 6.50
N LYS A 63 -0.12 -8.57 5.90
CA LYS A 63 0.40 -9.29 4.71
C LYS A 63 0.40 -10.81 4.86
N ASN A 64 0.71 -11.33 6.05
CA ASN A 64 0.80 -12.77 6.30
C ASN A 64 -0.57 -13.46 6.46
N PHE A 65 -1.66 -12.71 6.54
CA PHE A 65 -3.03 -13.24 6.64
C PHE A 65 -3.74 -13.32 5.29
N TYR A 66 -3.16 -12.74 4.24
CA TYR A 66 -3.67 -12.80 2.88
C TYR A 66 -2.84 -13.73 2.02
N ASN A 67 -3.47 -14.27 0.98
CA ASN A 67 -2.71 -14.90 -0.11
C ASN A 67 -1.80 -13.85 -0.77
N PRO A 68 -0.68 -14.29 -1.39
CA PRO A 68 0.14 -13.41 -2.21
C PRO A 68 -0.72 -12.64 -3.22
N ALA A 69 -0.36 -11.38 -3.49
CA ALA A 69 -1.06 -10.60 -4.50
C ALA A 69 -0.82 -11.23 -5.89
N GLU A 70 -1.87 -11.24 -6.71
CA GLU A 70 -1.83 -11.75 -8.07
C GLU A 70 -2.17 -10.64 -9.06
N SER A 71 -1.56 -10.70 -10.24
CA SER A 71 -1.87 -9.80 -11.35
C SER A 71 -3.04 -10.37 -12.15
N GLY A 72 -4.10 -9.57 -12.29
CA GLY A 72 -5.25 -9.89 -13.13
C GLY A 72 -5.23 -9.10 -14.45
N PRO A 73 -6.12 -9.44 -15.40
CA PRO A 73 -6.34 -8.60 -16.57
C PRO A 73 -6.86 -7.21 -16.15
N PRO A 74 -6.57 -6.15 -16.92
CA PRO A 74 -7.09 -4.82 -16.63
C PRO A 74 -8.60 -4.81 -16.54
N PHE A 75 -9.13 -3.94 -15.66
CA PHE A 75 -10.57 -3.82 -15.52
C PHE A 75 -11.16 -2.93 -16.63
N GLY A 76 -11.80 -3.55 -17.61
CA GLY A 76 -12.43 -2.85 -18.72
C GLY A 76 -11.41 -2.16 -19.65
N LEU A 77 -11.46 -0.83 -19.71
CA LEU A 77 -10.56 0.01 -20.53
C LEU A 77 -9.43 0.65 -19.72
N SER A 78 -9.30 0.28 -18.44
CA SER A 78 -8.18 0.71 -17.59
C SER A 78 -6.85 0.21 -18.16
N ASP A 79 -5.80 1.04 -18.10
CA ASP A 79 -4.41 0.62 -18.34
C ASP A 79 -3.70 0.13 -17.05
N HIS A 80 -4.42 0.16 -15.93
CA HIS A 80 -4.10 -0.46 -14.64
C HIS A 80 -4.90 -1.76 -14.43
#